data_AF-A0A067C4D7-F1
#
_entry.id   AF-A0A067C4D7-F1
#
_cell.length_a   1.000
_cell.length_b   1.000
_cell.length_c   1.000
_cell.angle_alpha   90.00
_cell.angle_beta   90.00
_cell.angle_gamma   90.00
#
_symmetry.space_group_name_H-M   'P 1'
#
loop_
_entity.id
_entity.type
_entity.pdbx_description
1 polymer ?
#
loop_
_entity_poly.entity_id
_entity_poly.type
_entity_poly.pdbx_seq_one_letter_code
_entity_poly.pdbx_strand_id
1 'polypeptide(L)'
;MDALEPVVVPLPRVVCMPSAATANAAVPPMRLSAEQQRHVRALRHHAFRRVQEHHFNCAAILHGSLATRPVAFPDADEETASAAAEATLRAQIQELTAVNLELETSLAAATAETEDRLAKRGWDDVLVSL
;
A
#
# COMPACT_ATOMS: atom_id res chain seq x y z
N MET A 1 -40.69 0.35 45.06
CA MET A 1 -39.75 1.11 44.22
C MET A 1 -38.46 0.32 44.26
N ASP A 2 -38.33 -0.64 43.35
CA ASP A 2 -37.21 -1.58 43.38
C ASP A 2 -35.95 -0.84 42.94
N ALA A 3 -34.91 -0.92 43.77
CA ALA A 3 -33.62 -0.28 43.53
C ALA A 3 -32.94 -0.98 42.35
N LEU A 4 -32.70 -0.26 41.26
CA LEU A 4 -31.91 -0.75 40.13
C LEU A 4 -30.44 -0.80 40.55
N GLU A 5 -29.90 -1.99 40.71
CA GLU A 5 -28.47 -2.19 40.97
C GLU A 5 -27.66 -1.93 39.68
N PRO A 6 -26.54 -1.18 39.76
CA PRO A 6 -25.70 -0.92 38.60
C PRO A 6 -24.96 -2.19 38.18
N VAL A 7 -25.33 -2.73 37.02
CA VAL A 7 -24.61 -3.83 36.37
C VAL A 7 -23.29 -3.28 35.82
N VAL A 8 -22.18 -3.63 36.47
CA VAL A 8 -20.83 -3.27 36.00
C VAL A 8 -20.47 -4.15 34.81
N VAL A 9 -20.69 -3.64 33.60
CA VAL A 9 -20.25 -4.31 32.37
C VAL A 9 -18.73 -4.09 32.22
N PRO A 10 -17.92 -5.14 32.05
CA PRO A 10 -16.48 -4.98 31.85
C PRO A 10 -16.20 -4.14 30.60
N LEU A 11 -15.30 -3.15 30.73
CA LEU A 11 -14.85 -2.32 29.63
C LEU A 11 -14.23 -3.19 28.52
N PRO A 12 -14.54 -2.92 27.24
CA PRO A 12 -13.94 -3.65 26.14
C PRO A 12 -12.42 -3.46 26.16
N ARG A 13 -11.67 -4.57 26.17
CA ARG A 13 -10.20 -4.53 26.02
C ARG A 13 -9.87 -4.02 24.63
N VAL A 14 -9.04 -2.98 24.54
CA VAL A 14 -8.52 -2.49 23.25
C VAL A 14 -7.60 -3.57 22.67
N VAL A 15 -8.09 -4.29 21.65
CA VAL A 15 -7.28 -5.24 20.89
C VAL A 15 -6.74 -4.51 19.67
N CYS A 16 -5.44 -4.22 19.66
CA CYS A 16 -4.77 -3.71 18.47
C CYS A 16 -4.75 -4.80 17.40
N MET A 17 -5.51 -4.60 16.33
CA MET A 17 -5.48 -5.53 15.20
C MET A 17 -4.11 -5.46 14.51
N PRO A 18 -3.45 -6.61 14.22
CA PRO A 18 -2.17 -6.63 13.53
C PRO A 18 -2.32 -6.08 12.12
N SER A 19 -1.32 -5.35 11.60
CA SER A 19 -1.38 -4.80 10.25
C SER A 19 -1.54 -5.90 9.18
N ALA A 20 -2.09 -5.56 8.01
CA ALA A 20 -2.16 -6.48 6.87
C ALA A 20 -0.80 -7.10 6.52
N ALA A 21 0.29 -6.33 6.64
CA ALA A 21 1.64 -6.83 6.40
C ALA A 21 2.06 -7.87 7.45
N THR A 22 1.75 -7.62 8.73
CA THR A 22 2.00 -8.56 9.84
C THR A 22 1.19 -9.84 9.68
N ALA A 23 -0.10 -9.72 9.32
CA ALA A 23 -0.96 -10.86 9.04
C ALA A 23 -0.45 -11.69 7.85
N ASN A 24 0.07 -11.03 6.80
CA ASN A 24 0.66 -11.69 5.64
C ASN A 24 1.99 -12.39 5.96
N ALA A 25 2.80 -11.81 6.85
CA ALA A 25 4.09 -12.36 7.27
C ALA A 25 3.95 -13.58 8.21
N ALA A 26 2.84 -13.67 8.96
CA ALA A 26 2.57 -14.78 9.87
C ALA A 26 2.14 -16.07 9.16
N VAL A 27 1.90 -16.03 7.85
CA VAL A 27 1.47 -17.20 7.08
C VAL A 27 2.70 -18.03 6.68
N PRO A 28 2.63 -19.37 6.83
CA PRO A 28 3.66 -20.27 6.32
C PRO A 28 4.00 -20.00 4.83
N PRO A 29 5.28 -20.10 4.44
CA PRO A 29 5.69 -19.92 3.06
C PRO A 29 5.08 -21.04 2.20
N MET A 30 4.08 -20.69 1.39
CA MET A 30 3.46 -21.61 0.43
C MET A 30 4.22 -21.54 -0.90
N ARG A 31 4.51 -22.70 -1.50
CA ARG A 31 5.05 -22.77 -2.87
C ARG A 31 3.92 -22.47 -3.86
N LEU A 32 3.77 -21.20 -4.17
CA LEU A 32 2.80 -20.68 -5.13
C LEU A 32 3.52 -20.04 -6.32
N SER A 33 2.91 -20.10 -7.50
CA SER A 33 3.38 -19.31 -8.64
C SER A 33 3.35 -17.82 -8.32
N ALA A 34 4.14 -17.00 -9.03
CA ALA A 34 4.18 -15.56 -8.79
C ALA A 34 2.79 -14.90 -8.92
N GLU A 35 1.95 -15.42 -9.80
CA GLU A 35 0.57 -14.94 -10.00
C GLU A 35 -0.34 -15.34 -8.84
N GLN A 36 -0.28 -16.60 -8.40
CA GLN A 36 -1.03 -17.08 -7.23
C GLN A 36 -0.62 -16.35 -5.94
N GLN A 37 0.66 -16.05 -5.75
CA GLN A 37 1.13 -15.27 -4.60
C GLN A 37 0.50 -13.88 -4.58
N ARG A 38 0.38 -13.21 -5.73
CA ARG A 38 -0.25 -11.89 -5.82
C ARG A 38 -1.74 -11.98 -5.51
N HIS A 39 -2.44 -12.95 -6.09
CA HIS A 39 -3.86 -13.14 -5.83
C HIS A 39 -4.14 -13.39 -4.33
N VAL A 40 -3.35 -14.27 -3.70
CA VAL A 40 -3.48 -14.54 -2.26
C VAL A 40 -3.16 -13.31 -1.40
N ARG A 41 -2.16 -12.50 -1.78
CA ARG A 41 -1.85 -11.22 -1.09
C ARG A 41 -3.02 -10.24 -1.19
N ALA A 42 -3.64 -10.11 -2.36
CA ALA A 42 -4.80 -9.26 -2.57
C ALA A 42 -6.00 -9.72 -1.72
N LEU A 43 -6.35 -11.01 -1.78
CA LEU A 43 -7.43 -11.59 -0.96
C LEU A 43 -7.23 -11.30 0.53
N ARG A 44 -6.00 -11.45 1.04
CA ARG A 44 -5.69 -11.16 2.44
C ARG A 44 -5.78 -9.69 2.79
N HIS A 45 -5.37 -8.82 1.87
CA HIS A 45 -5.52 -7.37 2.07
C HIS A 45 -6.99 -6.99 2.19
N HIS A 46 -7.86 -7.51 1.31
CA HIS A 46 -9.30 -7.30 1.38
C HIS A 46 -9.91 -7.89 2.65
N ALA A 47 -9.52 -9.11 3.03
CA ALA A 47 -9.96 -9.72 4.27
C ALA A 47 -9.57 -8.89 5.50
N PHE A 48 -8.36 -8.35 5.54
CA PHE A 48 -7.91 -7.46 6.61
C PHE A 48 -8.75 -6.17 6.67
N ARG A 49 -8.98 -5.51 5.53
CA ARG A 49 -9.81 -4.31 5.44
C ARG A 49 -11.22 -4.56 6.00
N ARG A 50 -11.83 -5.70 5.66
CA ARG A 50 -13.16 -6.10 6.19
C ARG A 50 -13.17 -6.18 7.72
N VAL A 51 -12.17 -6.84 8.31
CA VAL A 51 -12.08 -6.97 9.77
C VAL A 51 -11.85 -5.60 10.42
N GLN A 52 -11.04 -4.74 9.78
CA GLN A 52 -10.79 -3.39 10.25
C GLN A 52 -12.07 -2.53 10.26
N GLU A 53 -12.85 -2.55 9.18
CA GLU A 53 -14.13 -1.84 9.09
C GLU A 53 -15.15 -2.36 10.10
N HIS A 54 -15.22 -3.68 10.28
CA HIS A 54 -16.09 -4.28 11.29
C HIS A 54 -15.69 -3.84 12.71
N HIS A 55 -14.39 -3.81 13.01
CA HIS A 55 -13.88 -3.30 14.28
C HIS A 55 -14.28 -1.84 14.52
N PHE A 56 -14.15 -0.99 13.51
CA PHE A 56 -14.59 0.41 13.60
C PHE A 56 -16.09 0.54 13.82
N ASN A 57 -16.90 -0.30 13.17
CA ASN A 57 -18.34 -0.32 13.39
C ASN A 57 -18.71 -0.77 14.81
N CYS A 58 -18.07 -1.82 15.34
CA CYS A 58 -18.26 -2.24 16.73
C CYS A 58 -17.89 -1.13 17.71
N ALA A 59 -16.76 -0.44 17.49
CA ALA A 59 -16.36 0.71 18.30
C ALA A 59 -17.39 1.85 18.22
N ALA A 60 -17.88 2.17 17.01
CA ALA A 60 -18.91 3.20 16.81
C ALA A 60 -20.20 2.88 17.58
N ILE A 61 -20.68 1.63 17.52
CA ILE A 61 -21.86 1.17 18.26
C ILE A 61 -21.64 1.30 19.77
N LEU A 62 -20.49 0.85 20.29
CA LEU A 62 -20.16 0.94 21.71
C LEU A 62 -20.07 2.38 22.21
N HIS A 63 -19.64 3.31 21.35
CA HIS A 63 -19.60 4.74 21.65
C HIS A 63 -20.92 5.47 21.38
N GLY A 64 -22.01 4.75 21.04
CA GLY A 64 -23.34 5.32 20.84
C GLY A 64 -23.54 6.02 19.48
N SER A 65 -22.62 5.84 18.53
CA SER A 65 -22.74 6.37 17.17
C SER A 65 -23.53 5.40 16.29
N LEU A 66 -24.59 5.90 15.64
CA LEU A 66 -25.37 5.18 14.62
C LEU A 66 -24.74 5.26 13.23
N ALA A 67 -23.63 6.00 13.06
CA ALA A 67 -22.94 6.14 11.78
C ALA A 67 -22.03 4.92 11.51
N THR A 68 -22.64 3.73 11.41
CA THR A 68 -21.93 2.54 10.94
C THR A 68 -21.73 2.64 9.43
N ARG A 69 -20.52 2.34 8.96
CA ARG A 69 -20.28 2.24 7.51
C ARG A 69 -20.68 0.85 7.04
N PRO A 70 -21.45 0.72 5.93
CA PRO A 70 -21.68 -0.59 5.35
C PRO A 70 -20.34 -1.19 4.94
N VAL A 71 -20.10 -2.44 5.33
CA VAL A 71 -19.02 -3.23 4.75
C VAL A 71 -19.49 -3.58 3.34
N ALA A 72 -19.07 -2.78 2.37
CA ALA A 72 -19.42 -3.01 0.97
C ALA A 72 -18.62 -4.22 0.48
N PHE A 73 -19.33 -5.25 0.04
CA PHE A 73 -18.72 -6.30 -0.75
C PHE A 73 -18.60 -5.76 -2.17
N PRO A 74 -17.40 -5.74 -2.77
CA PRO A 74 -17.33 -5.50 -4.20
C PRO A 74 -18.12 -6.59 -4.89
N ASP A 75 -19.05 -6.19 -5.75
CA ASP A 75 -19.79 -7.15 -6.58
C ASP A 75 -18.80 -7.88 -7.51
N ALA A 76 -19.15 -9.08 -7.99
CA ALA A 76 -18.26 -9.86 -8.87
C ALA A 76 -17.83 -9.06 -10.12
N ASP A 77 -18.69 -8.18 -10.61
CA ASP A 77 -18.42 -7.28 -11.72
C ASP A 77 -17.44 -6.16 -11.32
N GLU A 78 -17.49 -5.68 -10.07
CA GLU A 78 -16.53 -4.71 -9.55
C GLU A 78 -15.16 -5.34 -9.29
N GLU A 79 -15.11 -6.60 -8.85
CA GLU A 79 -13.86 -7.36 -8.70
C GLU A 79 -13.17 -7.56 -10.06
N THR A 80 -13.93 -7.88 -11.11
CA THR A 80 -13.38 -8.06 -12.47
C THR A 80 -12.95 -6.72 -13.08
N ALA A 81 -13.73 -5.65 -12.90
CA ALA A 81 -13.36 -4.31 -13.33
C ALA A 81 -12.09 -3.81 -12.61
N SER A 82 -11.99 -4.05 -11.30
CA SER A 82 -10.81 -3.74 -10.50
C SER A 82 -9.58 -4.51 -10.99
N ALA A 83 -9.73 -5.81 -11.29
CA ALA A 83 -8.65 -6.62 -11.85
C ALA A 83 -8.17 -6.11 -13.22
N ALA A 84 -9.09 -5.66 -14.08
CA ALA A 84 -8.76 -5.06 -15.37
C ALA A 84 -8.04 -3.71 -15.22
N ALA A 85 -8.50 -2.86 -14.29
CA ALA A 85 -7.85 -1.60 -13.95
C ALA A 85 -6.44 -1.84 -13.39
N GLU A 86 -6.28 -2.81 -12.50
CA GLU A 86 -4.96 -3.21 -11.97
C GLU A 86 -4.02 -3.68 -13.08
N ALA A 87 -4.50 -4.49 -14.02
CA ALA A 87 -3.70 -4.96 -15.15
C ALA A 87 -3.22 -3.78 -16.02
N THR A 88 -4.10 -2.81 -16.27
CA THR A 88 -3.80 -1.59 -17.02
C THR A 88 -2.77 -0.73 -16.29
N LEU A 89 -2.97 -0.48 -15.00
CA LEU A 89 -2.03 0.27 -14.17
C LEU A 89 -0.67 -0.42 -14.09
N ARG A 90 -0.62 -1.76 -14.05
CA ARG A 90 0.65 -2.51 -14.09
C ARG A 90 1.38 -2.32 -15.41
N ALA A 91 0.68 -2.35 -16.54
CA ALA A 91 1.29 -2.07 -17.84
C ALA A 91 1.87 -0.65 -17.88
N GLN A 92 1.12 0.34 -17.39
CA GLN A 92 1.60 1.72 -17.30
C GLN A 92 2.81 1.87 -16.38
N ILE A 93 2.83 1.19 -15.23
CA ILE A 93 3.99 1.19 -14.32
C ILE A 93 5.20 0.57 -15.02
N GLN A 94 5.03 -0.53 -15.74
CA GLN A 94 6.14 -1.17 -16.47
C GLN A 94 6.71 -0.25 -17.55
N GLU A 95 5.85 0.41 -18.31
CA GLU A 95 6.25 1.40 -19.32
C GLU A 95 7.02 2.56 -18.68
N LEU A 96 6.47 3.16 -17.61
CA LEU A 96 7.12 4.24 -16.88
C LEU A 96 8.46 3.82 -16.26
N THR A 97 8.57 2.58 -15.77
CA THR A 97 9.84 2.07 -15.24
C THR A 97 10.89 1.90 -16.34
N ALA A 98 10.48 1.51 -17.55
CA ALA A 98 11.40 1.41 -18.69
C ALA A 98 11.88 2.80 -19.12
N VAL A 99 10.97 3.77 -19.22
CA VAL A 99 11.31 5.17 -19.56
C VAL A 99 12.21 5.79 -18.51
N ASN A 100 11.95 5.56 -17.21
CA ASN A 100 12.84 6.04 -16.15
C ASN A 100 14.24 5.45 -16.26
N LEU A 101 14.36 4.15 -16.56
CA LEU A 101 15.67 3.52 -16.77
C LEU A 101 16.42 4.14 -17.96
N GLU A 102 15.72 4.42 -19.06
CA GLU A 102 16.30 5.11 -20.23
C GLU A 102 16.75 6.54 -19.91
N LEU A 103 15.95 7.28 -19.14
CA LEU A 103 16.31 8.63 -18.68
C LEU A 103 17.49 8.62 -17.71
N GLU A 104 17.51 7.69 -16.76
CA GLU A 104 18.60 7.52 -15.80
C GLU A 104 19.91 7.18 -16.52
N THR A 105 19.87 6.27 -17.50
CA THR A 105 21.05 5.90 -18.30
C THR A 105 21.53 7.05 -19.19
N SER A 106 20.62 7.78 -19.83
CA SER A 106 20.95 8.97 -20.62
C SER A 106 21.58 10.08 -19.76
N LEU A 107 21.03 10.31 -18.57
CA LEU A 107 21.56 11.28 -17.62
C LEU A 107 22.94 10.85 -17.09
N ALA A 108 23.13 9.57 -16.78
CA ALA A 108 24.42 9.02 -16.40
C ALA A 108 25.47 9.18 -17.53
N ALA A 109 25.08 8.97 -18.79
CA ALA A 109 25.96 9.17 -19.93
C ALA A 109 26.33 10.66 -20.13
N ALA A 110 25.34 11.55 -20.03
CA ALA A 110 25.56 12.99 -20.15
C ALA A 110 26.43 13.55 -19.02
N THR A 111 26.25 13.08 -17.79
CA THR A 111 27.09 13.45 -16.64
C THR A 111 28.51 12.93 -16.78
N ALA A 112 28.70 11.68 -17.23
CA ALA A 112 30.03 11.16 -17.53
C ALA A 112 30.74 11.99 -18.63
N GLU A 113 30.02 12.41 -19.68
CA GLU A 113 30.59 13.24 -20.74
C GLU A 113 30.97 14.65 -20.24
N THR A 114 30.16 15.27 -19.38
CA THR A 114 30.49 16.58 -18.81
C THR A 114 31.66 16.50 -17.82
N GLU A 115 31.71 15.46 -17.00
CA GLU A 115 32.86 15.16 -16.12
C GLU A 115 34.14 14.95 -16.95
N ASP A 116 34.08 14.18 -18.03
CA ASP A 116 35.20 13.99 -18.95
C ASP A 116 35.69 15.30 -19.59
N ARG A 117 34.75 16.17 -19.99
CA ARG A 117 35.08 17.50 -20.53
C ARG A 117 35.71 18.41 -19.48
N LEU A 118 35.23 18.37 -18.24
CA LEU A 118 35.79 19.13 -17.11
C LEU A 118 37.14 18.58 -16.64
N ALA A 119 37.39 17.28 -16.79
CA ALA A 119 38.69 16.69 -16.52
C ALA A 119 39.73 17.07 -17.59
N LYS A 120 39.32 17.17 -18.86
CA LYS A 120 40.18 17.53 -20.00
C LYS A 120 40.43 19.04 -20.12
N ARG A 121 39.44 19.88 -19.81
CA ARG A 121 39.63 21.32 -19.60
C ARG A 121 40.07 21.52 -18.16
N GLY A 122 41.38 21.53 -17.90
CA GLY A 122 41.91 21.81 -16.57
C GLY A 122 41.17 22.98 -15.91
N TRP A 123 40.87 22.85 -14.62
CA TRP A 123 40.05 23.80 -13.84
C TRP A 123 40.59 25.24 -13.83
N ASP A 124 41.79 25.48 -14.36
CA ASP A 124 42.45 26.77 -14.42
C ASP A 124 41.76 27.78 -15.37
N ASP A 125 41.08 27.32 -16.44
CA ASP A 125 40.43 28.24 -17.41
C ASP A 125 39.02 28.71 -16.98
N VAL A 126 38.35 28.01 -16.05
CA VAL A 126 36.97 28.34 -15.64
C VAL A 126 36.93 29.40 -14.53
N LEU A 127 37.99 29.50 -13.72
CA LEU A 127 38.10 30.49 -12.63
C LEU A 127 38.51 31.90 -13.09
N VAL A 128 39.01 32.07 -14.33
CA VAL A 128 39.52 33.37 -14.83
C VAL A 128 38.44 34.22 -15.52
N SER A 129 37.22 33.70 -15.69
CA SER A 129 36.15 34.39 -16.46
C SER A 129 35.00 34.98 -15.62
N LEU A 130 35.15 35.09 -14.29
CA LEU A 130 34.20 35.80 -13.40
C LEU A 130 34.70 37.20 -13.04
#